data_AF-A0A6L7U3Z2-F1
#
_entry.id   AF-A0A6L7U3Z2-F1
#
_cell.length_a   1.000
_cell.length_b   1.000
_cell.length_c   1.000
_cell.angle_alpha   90.00
_cell.angle_beta   90.00
_cell.angle_gamma   90.00
#
_symmetry.space_group_name_H-M   'P 1'
#
loop_
_entity.id
_entity.type
_entity.pdbx_description
1 polymer ?
#
loop_
_entity_poly.entity_id
_entity_poly.type
_entity_poly.pdbx_seq_one_letter_code
_entity_poly.pdbx_strand_id
1 'polypeptide(L)'
;MADTLTSISRRRGSAPALVNPAYTSQIDSRTGLLQGRCRWDRFCCCDGVVLDADVNAACNILARLYDEEIMLYTPYREVRALLAERTRPSVGTAPPGLELRGRATELPSTESESPASVPKCAD
;
A
#
# COMPACT_ATOMS: atom_id res chain seq x y z
N MET A 1 -24.09 -11.66 15.29
CA MET A 1 -23.62 -11.91 13.90
C MET A 1 -22.42 -12.85 13.89
N ALA A 2 -21.37 -12.60 14.69
CA ALA A 2 -20.21 -13.49 14.79
C ALA A 2 -20.58 -14.95 15.15
N ASP A 3 -21.47 -15.18 16.12
CA ASP A 3 -21.85 -16.54 16.53
C ASP A 3 -22.57 -17.34 15.44
N THR A 4 -23.39 -16.66 14.64
CA THR A 4 -24.08 -17.26 13.49
C THR A 4 -23.09 -17.69 12.42
N LEU A 5 -22.12 -16.82 12.08
CA LEU A 5 -21.07 -17.14 11.10
C LEU A 5 -20.16 -18.26 11.58
N THR A 6 -19.83 -18.29 12.88
CA THR A 6 -19.06 -19.37 13.49
C THR A 6 -19.81 -20.70 13.42
N SER A 7 -21.10 -20.71 13.76
CA SER A 7 -21.94 -21.91 13.69
C SER A 7 -22.04 -22.46 12.27
N ILE A 8 -22.30 -21.61 11.27
CA ILE A 8 -22.41 -22.02 9.86
C ILE A 8 -21.06 -22.51 9.32
N SER A 9 -19.98 -21.78 9.58
CA SER A 9 -18.63 -22.16 9.12
C SER A 9 -18.24 -23.53 9.67
N ARG A 10 -18.44 -23.77 10.97
CA ARG A 10 -18.17 -25.06 11.60
C ARG A 10 -18.95 -26.21 10.97
N ARG A 11 -20.23 -25.99 10.64
CA ARG A 11 -21.07 -27.00 9.95
C ARG A 11 -20.59 -27.33 8.54
N ARG A 12 -19.88 -26.41 7.88
CA ARG A 12 -19.35 -26.57 6.52
C ARG A 12 -17.88 -27.02 6.48
N GLY A 13 -17.27 -27.30 7.64
CA GLY A 13 -15.84 -27.67 7.70
C GLY A 13 -14.90 -26.48 7.49
N SER A 14 -15.36 -25.26 7.67
CA SER A 14 -14.55 -24.04 7.57
C SER A 14 -14.26 -23.46 8.96
N ALA A 15 -13.07 -22.89 9.14
CA ALA A 15 -12.65 -22.23 10.37
C ALA A 15 -12.54 -20.72 10.13
N PRO A 16 -13.44 -19.88 10.69
CA PRO A 16 -13.31 -18.44 10.59
C PRO A 16 -12.15 -17.96 11.46
N ALA A 17 -11.40 -16.97 10.98
CA ALA A 17 -10.33 -16.31 11.72
C ALA A 17 -10.67 -14.83 11.92
N LEU A 18 -10.33 -14.30 13.10
CA LEU A 18 -10.41 -12.88 13.39
C LEU A 18 -9.06 -12.25 13.10
N VAL A 19 -9.08 -11.15 12.34
CA VAL A 19 -7.89 -10.36 12.00
C VAL A 19 -8.12 -8.90 12.33
N ASN A 20 -7.03 -8.14 12.47
CA ASN A 20 -7.11 -6.71 12.71
C ASN A 20 -7.64 -5.98 11.46
N PRO A 21 -8.78 -5.27 11.52
CA PRO A 21 -9.34 -4.61 10.32
C PRO A 21 -8.72 -3.25 10.03
N ALA A 22 -7.80 -2.75 10.86
CA ALA A 22 -7.28 -1.41 10.73
C ALA A 22 -6.53 -1.23 9.40
N TYR A 23 -6.91 -0.17 8.69
CA TYR A 23 -6.35 0.31 7.44
C TYR A 23 -6.53 -0.58 6.19
N THR A 24 -7.34 -1.63 6.25
CA THR A 24 -7.46 -2.59 5.14
C THR A 24 -8.12 -2.01 3.89
N SER A 25 -8.87 -0.91 3.99
CA SER A 25 -9.41 -0.18 2.83
C SER A 25 -8.49 0.95 2.32
N GLN A 26 -7.34 1.19 2.98
CA GLN A 26 -6.36 2.22 2.60
C GLN A 26 -5.05 1.64 2.05
N ILE A 27 -4.87 0.33 2.13
CA ILE A 27 -3.71 -0.38 1.58
C ILE A 27 -3.98 -0.77 0.13
N ASP A 28 -2.99 -0.62 -0.75
CA ASP A 28 -3.03 -1.21 -2.10
C ASP A 28 -2.74 -2.71 -1.97
N SER A 29 -3.74 -3.55 -2.23
CA SER A 29 -3.62 -5.01 -2.07
C SER A 29 -2.60 -5.67 -3.01
N ARG A 30 -2.18 -4.99 -4.07
CA ARG A 30 -1.15 -5.51 -5.00
C ARG A 30 0.25 -5.34 -4.44
N THR A 31 0.48 -4.31 -3.63
CA THR A 31 1.80 -3.98 -3.08
C THR A 31 1.90 -4.21 -1.58
N GLY A 32 0.77 -4.31 -0.86
CA GLY A 32 0.71 -4.39 0.59
C GLY A 32 1.12 -3.10 1.31
N LEU A 33 1.20 -1.98 0.58
CA LEU A 33 1.68 -0.69 1.11
C LEU A 33 0.51 0.26 1.39
N LEU A 34 0.68 1.14 2.38
CA LEU A 34 -0.30 2.16 2.75
C LEU A 34 -0.25 3.34 1.78
N GLN A 35 -0.68 3.09 0.55
CA GLN A 35 -0.64 4.01 -0.57
C GLN A 35 -1.90 3.88 -1.42
N GLY A 36 -2.18 4.90 -2.24
CA GLY A 36 -3.43 4.98 -2.99
C GLY A 36 -4.59 5.54 -2.16
N ARG A 37 -5.80 5.50 -2.71
CA ARG A 37 -6.98 6.13 -2.10
C ARG A 37 -8.28 5.41 -2.44
N CYS A 38 -9.01 5.02 -1.40
CA CYS A 38 -10.38 4.55 -1.56
C CYS A 38 -11.36 5.73 -1.73
N ARG A 39 -12.24 5.59 -2.71
CA ARG A 39 -13.27 6.53 -3.13
C ARG A 39 -14.50 5.75 -3.59
N TRP A 40 -15.50 5.69 -2.73
CA TRP A 40 -16.77 4.99 -3.00
C TRP A 40 -16.54 3.51 -3.30
N ASP A 41 -16.87 3.07 -4.51
CA ASP A 41 -16.72 1.72 -5.05
C ASP A 41 -15.32 1.45 -5.62
N ARG A 42 -14.43 2.44 -5.62
CA ARG A 42 -13.13 2.37 -6.29
C ARG A 42 -11.97 2.61 -5.35
N PHE A 43 -10.90 1.87 -5.59
CA PHE A 43 -9.59 2.14 -5.00
C PHE A 43 -8.64 2.61 -6.10
N CYS A 44 -8.20 3.86 -6.02
CA CYS A 44 -7.24 4.45 -6.96
C CYS A 44 -5.82 4.21 -6.46
N CYS A 45 -5.05 3.41 -7.18
CA CYS A 45 -3.66 3.13 -6.88
C CYS A 45 -2.72 4.27 -7.33
N CYS A 46 -1.51 4.33 -6.76
CA CYS A 46 -0.53 5.37 -7.10
C CYS A 46 0.00 5.31 -8.53
N ASP A 47 -0.02 4.12 -9.15
CA ASP A 47 0.35 3.89 -10.55
C ASP A 47 -0.79 4.20 -11.55
N GLY A 48 -1.93 4.70 -11.05
CA GLY A 48 -3.09 5.06 -11.86
C GLY A 48 -4.06 3.90 -12.14
N VAL A 49 -3.76 2.68 -11.69
CA VAL A 49 -4.68 1.55 -11.77
C VAL A 49 -5.84 1.76 -10.79
N VAL A 50 -7.05 1.33 -11.18
CA VAL A 50 -8.24 1.39 -10.33
C VAL A 50 -8.74 -0.01 -10.06
N LEU A 51 -8.91 -0.35 -8.78
CA LEU A 51 -9.46 -1.60 -8.31
C LEU A 51 -10.89 -1.39 -7.78
N ASP A 52 -11.67 -2.46 -7.74
CA ASP A 52 -12.88 -2.50 -6.92
C ASP A 52 -12.48 -2.36 -5.43
N ALA A 53 -13.11 -1.42 -4.72
CA ALA A 53 -12.74 -1.10 -3.34
C ALA A 53 -12.98 -2.26 -2.37
N ASP A 54 -14.07 -3.01 -2.55
CA ASP A 54 -14.44 -4.12 -1.69
C ASP A 54 -13.53 -5.32 -1.93
N VAL A 55 -13.20 -5.60 -3.20
CA VAL A 55 -12.23 -6.63 -3.57
C VAL A 55 -10.84 -6.30 -3.00
N ASN A 56 -10.40 -5.05 -3.11
CA ASN A 56 -9.12 -4.60 -2.55
C ASN A 56 -9.09 -4.80 -1.02
N ALA A 57 -10.14 -4.37 -0.31
CA ALA A 57 -10.23 -4.55 1.13
C ALA A 57 -10.27 -6.03 1.54
N ALA A 58 -10.96 -6.89 0.78
CA ALA A 58 -11.01 -8.32 1.03
C ALA A 58 -9.65 -8.99 0.87
N CYS A 59 -8.89 -8.65 -0.18
CA CYS A 59 -7.52 -9.12 -0.36
C CYS A 59 -6.61 -8.68 0.80
N ASN A 60 -6.75 -7.45 1.28
CA ASN A 60 -6.00 -6.96 2.44
C ASN A 60 -6.38 -7.67 3.75
N ILE A 61 -7.66 -8.00 3.95
CA ILE A 61 -8.12 -8.82 5.09
C ILE A 61 -7.49 -10.22 5.06
N LEU A 62 -7.42 -10.84 3.86
CA LEU A 62 -6.76 -12.13 3.70
C LEU A 62 -5.25 -12.03 3.99
N ALA A 63 -4.57 -11.02 3.46
CA ALA A 63 -3.14 -10.80 3.71
C ALA A 63 -2.86 -10.59 5.21
N ARG A 64 -3.75 -9.90 5.93
CA ARG A 64 -3.63 -9.66 7.38
C ARG A 64 -3.65 -10.94 8.21
N LEU A 65 -4.20 -12.05 7.71
CA LEU A 65 -4.16 -13.34 8.40
C LEU A 65 -2.73 -13.84 8.62
N TYR A 66 -1.80 -13.43 7.75
CA TYR A 66 -0.40 -13.88 7.73
C TYR A 66 0.58 -12.80 8.20
N ASP A 67 0.08 -11.69 8.75
CA ASP A 67 0.90 -10.58 9.24
C ASP A 67 1.30 -10.84 10.70
N GLU A 68 2.58 -11.12 10.93
CA GLU A 68 3.09 -11.46 12.27
C GLU A 68 3.29 -10.22 13.16
N GLU A 69 3.40 -9.02 12.59
CA GLU A 69 3.61 -7.78 13.35
C GLU A 69 2.28 -7.12 13.74
N ILE A 70 1.23 -7.31 12.92
CA ILE A 70 -0.10 -6.73 13.16
C ILE A 70 -1.07 -7.81 13.68
N MET A 71 -1.03 -8.02 14.99
CA MET A 71 -1.93 -8.91 15.71
C MET A 71 -3.36 -8.34 15.81
N LEU A 72 -4.33 -9.21 16.10
CA LEU A 72 -5.76 -8.89 16.19
C LEU A 72 -6.07 -7.65 17.03
N TYR A 73 -5.37 -7.45 18.14
CA TYR A 73 -5.61 -6.36 19.10
C TYR A 73 -4.57 -5.24 19.06
N THR A 74 -3.66 -5.23 18.08
CA THR A 74 -2.71 -4.12 17.91
C THR A 74 -3.48 -2.81 17.72
N PRO A 75 -3.24 -1.77 18.56
CA PRO A 75 -3.95 -0.50 18.47
C PRO A 75 -3.79 0.15 17.10
N TYR A 76 -4.86 0.77 16.57
CA TYR A 76 -4.84 1.32 15.21
C TYR A 76 -3.68 2.31 14.98
N ARG A 77 -3.26 3.06 16.00
CA ARG A 77 -2.12 4.00 15.88
C ARG A 77 -0.80 3.27 15.62
N GLU A 78 -0.59 2.14 16.28
CA GLU A 78 0.58 1.28 16.07
C GLU A 78 0.51 0.59 14.71
N VAL A 79 -0.67 0.10 14.31
CA VAL A 79 -0.88 -0.42 12.95
C VAL A 79 -0.51 0.61 11.89
N ARG A 80 -0.94 1.86 12.06
CA ARG A 80 -0.57 2.95 11.14
C ARG A 80 0.95 3.18 11.10
N ALA A 81 1.62 3.13 12.25
CA ALA A 81 3.06 3.32 12.33
C ALA A 81 3.83 2.21 11.60
N LEU A 82 3.46 0.95 11.84
CA LEU A 82 4.05 -0.21 11.15
C LEU A 82 3.85 -0.14 9.64
N LEU A 83 2.61 0.12 9.19
CA LEU A 83 2.30 0.26 7.77
C LEU A 83 3.02 1.44 7.11
N ALA A 84 3.14 2.56 7.82
CA ALA A 84 3.91 3.70 7.34
C ALA A 84 5.39 3.37 7.21
N GLU A 85 5.99 2.66 8.16
CA GLU A 85 7.37 2.20 8.09
C GLU A 85 7.62 1.32 6.87
N ARG A 86 6.76 0.32 6.63
CA ARG A 86 6.82 -0.56 5.45
C ARG A 86 6.72 0.20 4.13
N THR A 87 5.97 1.30 4.13
CA THR A 87 5.73 2.13 2.92
C THR A 87 6.84 3.15 2.67
N ARG A 88 7.73 3.38 3.65
CA ARG A 88 8.84 4.31 3.43
C ARG A 88 9.70 3.81 2.27
N PRO A 89 10.04 4.67 1.31
CA PRO A 89 11.03 4.31 0.29
C PRO A 89 12.29 3.89 1.02
N SER A 90 12.84 2.73 0.66
CA SER A 90 14.19 2.39 1.06
C SER A 90 15.08 3.50 0.50
N VAL A 91 15.53 4.43 1.35
CA VAL A 91 16.57 5.37 0.96
C VAL A 91 17.74 4.49 0.58
N GLY A 92 18.00 4.39 -0.73
CA GLY A 92 19.22 3.81 -1.23
C GLY A 92 20.33 4.64 -0.63
N THR A 93 21.04 4.09 0.35
CA THR A 93 22.39 4.54 0.65
C THR A 93 23.14 4.39 -0.66
N ALA A 94 23.31 5.50 -1.38
CA ALA A 94 24.20 5.53 -2.52
C ALA A 94 25.55 4.99 -2.03
N PRO A 95 26.12 3.94 -2.67
CA PRO A 95 27.45 3.51 -2.29
C PRO A 95 28.39 4.72 -2.39
N PRO A 96 29.18 5.04 -1.36
CA PRO A 96 30.15 6.13 -1.47
C PRO A 96 31.16 5.74 -2.54
N GLY A 97 31.09 6.37 -3.72
CA GLY A 97 32.12 6.21 -4.75
C GLY A 97 31.70 6.11 -6.21
N LEU A 98 30.62 6.75 -6.66
CA LEU A 98 30.43 7.02 -8.10
C LEU A 98 30.39 8.53 -8.37
N GLU A 99 31.53 9.18 -8.15
CA GLU A 99 31.83 10.51 -8.70
C GLU A 99 32.02 10.36 -10.22
N LEU A 100 30.94 10.53 -10.99
CA LEU A 100 31.03 10.78 -12.42
C LEU A 100 31.71 12.14 -12.62
N ARG A 101 33.03 12.14 -12.88
CA ARG A 101 33.77 13.33 -13.33
C ARG A 101 33.25 13.77 -14.70
N GLY A 102 32.18 14.56 -14.70
CA GLY A 102 31.75 15.34 -15.86
C GLY A 102 32.76 16.45 -16.12
N ARG A 103 33.53 16.32 -17.20
CA ARG A 103 34.30 17.42 -17.77
C ARG A 103 33.31 18.40 -18.38
N ALA A 104 33.27 19.63 -17.86
CA ALA A 104 32.48 20.72 -18.42
C ALA A 104 32.87 20.92 -19.89
N THR A 105 31.92 20.67 -20.79
CA THR A 105 31.94 21.21 -22.14
C THR A 105 30.69 22.06 -22.23
N GLU A 106 30.86 23.37 -22.28
CA GLU A 106 29.75 24.31 -22.42
C GLU A 106 29.19 24.29 -23.85
N LEU A 107 27.92 24.73 -23.92
CA LEU A 107 27.16 25.31 -25.05
C LEU A 107 26.36 24.35 -25.96
N PRO A 108 25.27 24.81 -26.62
CA PRO A 108 24.40 25.96 -26.35
C PRO A 108 22.90 25.59 -26.22
N SER A 109 22.12 26.56 -25.74
CA SER A 109 20.66 26.53 -25.57
C SER A 109 19.91 26.15 -26.85
N THR A 110 18.98 25.19 -26.74
CA THR A 110 17.78 25.12 -27.59
C THR A 110 16.60 24.64 -26.76
N GLU A 111 15.44 25.21 -27.06
CA GLU A 111 14.22 25.26 -26.27
C GLU A 111 13.43 23.95 -26.20
N SER A 112 12.58 23.87 -25.16
CA SER A 112 11.26 23.25 -25.12
C SER A 112 11.08 21.78 -25.52
N GLU A 113 10.90 20.93 -24.50
CA GLU A 113 9.62 20.23 -24.32
C GLU A 113 9.46 19.77 -22.86
N SER A 114 8.33 20.16 -22.24
CA SER A 114 7.97 19.81 -20.87
C SER A 114 7.72 18.31 -20.74
N PRO A 115 8.32 17.61 -19.75
CA PRO A 115 7.89 16.25 -19.45
C PRO A 115 6.52 16.30 -18.76
N ALA A 116 5.57 15.53 -19.29
CA ALA A 116 4.23 15.37 -18.73
C ALA A 116 4.32 14.95 -17.26
N SER A 117 3.73 15.78 -16.41
CA SER A 117 3.61 15.60 -14.97
C SER A 117 2.93 14.27 -14.65
N VAL A 118 3.66 13.37 -13.98
CA VAL A 118 3.05 12.22 -13.31
C VAL A 118 2.04 12.75 -12.29
N PRO A 119 0.76 12.33 -12.33
CA PRO A 119 -0.23 12.86 -11.40
C PRO A 119 0.08 12.35 -10.00
N LYS A 120 0.56 13.28 -9.16
CA LYS A 120 0.63 13.12 -7.71
C LYS A 120 -0.79 12.86 -7.22
N CYS A 121 -0.98 11.79 -6.44
CA CYS A 121 -2.27 11.54 -5.79
C CYS A 121 -2.61 12.76 -4.93
N ALA A 122 -3.60 13.55 -5.36
CA ALA A 122 -3.99 14.81 -4.73
C ALA A 122 -4.83 14.58 -3.45
N ASP A 123 -4.69 15.53 -2.53
CA ASP A 123 -5.19 15.56 -1.15
C ASP A 123 -6.70 15.41 -0.95
#